data_AF-A0A0B0MNQ4-F1
#
_entry.id   AF-A0A0B0MNQ4-F1
#
_cell.length_a   1.000
_cell.length_b   1.000
_cell.length_c   1.000
_cell.angle_alpha   90.00
_cell.angle_beta   90.00
_cell.angle_gamma   90.00
#
_symmetry.space_group_name_H-M   'P 1'
#
loop_
_entity.id
_entity.type
_entity.pdbx_description
1 polymer ?
#
loop_
_entity_poly.entity_id
_entity_poly.type
_entity_poly.pdbx_seq_one_letter_code
_entity_poly.pdbx_strand_id
1 'polypeptide(L)'
;MRSFRKRFRDYLGRVIVEIQVGLGPCGELRYPESNGTWKFPGIGEFQCYDKYMRASLEAASEAIGKHDWGKAGPHDSGHYKQFPKETGFFQRDGAWKYRTPSTDSSSWSGTWEL
;
A
#
# COMPACT_ATOMS: atom_id res chain seq x y z
N MET A 1 7.49 10.26 -19.28
CA MET A 1 6.63 10.20 -20.50
C MET A 1 6.89 11.28 -21.57
N ARG A 2 7.77 12.27 -21.37
CA ARG A 2 8.02 13.34 -22.36
C ARG A 2 8.59 12.84 -23.71
N SER A 3 9.44 11.82 -23.68
CA SER A 3 10.04 11.22 -24.89
C SER A 3 8.99 10.51 -25.77
N PHE A 4 8.11 9.71 -25.16
CA PHE A 4 6.99 9.05 -25.85
C PHE A 4 6.10 10.06 -26.57
N ARG A 5 5.68 11.12 -25.86
CA ARG A 5 4.88 12.22 -26.45
C ARG A 5 5.57 12.86 -27.65
N LYS A 6 6.89 13.12 -27.57
CA LYS A 6 7.63 13.75 -28.68
C LYS A 6 7.71 12.82 -29.90
N ARG A 7 7.97 11.53 -29.69
CA ARG A 7 8.13 10.55 -30.77
C ARG A 7 6.82 10.19 -31.47
N PHE A 8 5.74 10.04 -30.73
CA PHE A 8 4.44 9.61 -31.28
C PHE A 8 3.44 10.76 -31.44
N ARG A 9 3.91 12.01 -31.43
CA ARG A 9 3.07 13.22 -31.45
C ARG A 9 2.00 13.17 -32.53
N ASP A 10 2.35 12.73 -33.72
CA ASP A 10 1.47 12.78 -34.90
C ASP A 10 0.43 11.64 -34.88
N TYR A 11 0.58 10.66 -33.98
CA TYR A 11 -0.34 9.54 -33.77
C TYR A 11 -1.30 9.75 -32.59
N LEU A 12 -1.02 10.71 -31.70
CA LEU A 12 -1.85 11.01 -30.54
C LEU A 12 -3.20 11.61 -30.98
N GLY A 13 -4.29 11.12 -30.38
CA GLY A 13 -5.66 11.57 -30.69
C GLY A 13 -6.25 11.00 -31.96
N ARG A 14 -5.53 10.12 -32.67
CA ARG A 14 -6.02 9.38 -33.85
C ARG A 14 -5.79 7.89 -33.71
N VAL A 15 -4.53 7.47 -33.67
CA VAL A 15 -4.14 6.06 -33.53
C VAL A 15 -3.98 5.70 -32.06
N ILE A 16 -3.33 6.57 -31.29
CA ILE A 16 -3.20 6.43 -29.83
C ILE A 16 -4.29 7.28 -29.20
N VAL A 17 -5.34 6.63 -28.70
CA VAL A 17 -6.51 7.28 -28.11
C VAL A 17 -6.50 7.27 -26.57
N GLU A 18 -5.69 6.39 -25.99
CA GLU A 18 -5.59 6.22 -24.54
C GLU A 18 -4.15 5.92 -24.16
N ILE A 19 -3.76 6.35 -22.95
CA ILE A 19 -2.48 6.00 -22.35
C ILE A 19 -2.75 5.55 -20.91
N GLN A 20 -2.45 4.29 -20.64
CA GLN A 20 -2.49 3.74 -19.29
C GLN A 20 -1.11 3.89 -18.66
N VAL A 21 -1.06 4.59 -17.53
CA VAL A 21 0.18 4.82 -16.78
C VAL A 21 0.28 3.77 -15.70
N GLY A 22 1.26 2.87 -15.82
CA GLY A 22 1.53 1.88 -14.80
C GLY A 22 2.04 2.53 -13.52
N LEU A 23 1.36 2.30 -12.40
CA LEU A 23 1.70 2.86 -11.08
C LEU A 23 2.22 1.80 -10.10
N GLY A 24 2.42 0.57 -10.56
CA GLY A 24 2.84 -0.54 -9.71
C GLY A 24 3.02 -1.86 -10.47
N PRO A 25 3.04 -3.00 -9.74
CA PRO A 25 3.20 -4.33 -10.32
C PRO A 25 2.13 -4.61 -11.38
N CYS A 26 2.53 -5.21 -12.49
CA CYS A 26 1.64 -5.48 -13.62
C CYS A 26 0.93 -4.22 -14.18
N GLY A 27 1.42 -3.02 -13.89
CA GLY A 27 0.80 -1.75 -14.30
C GLY A 27 -0.35 -1.29 -13.41
N GLU A 28 -0.68 -2.03 -12.35
CA GLU A 28 -1.79 -1.72 -11.46
C GLU A 28 -1.35 -0.81 -10.31
N LEU A 29 -2.24 0.08 -9.87
CA LEU A 29 -2.00 0.90 -8.67
C LEU A 29 -2.24 0.04 -7.43
N ARG A 30 -1.21 -0.69 -7.02
CA ARG A 30 -1.21 -1.50 -5.80
C ARG A 30 0.19 -1.81 -5.32
N TYR A 31 0.28 -2.25 -4.07
CA TYR A 31 1.51 -2.82 -3.54
C TYR A 31 1.84 -4.19 -4.17
N PRO A 32 3.13 -4.54 -4.32
CA PRO A 32 3.56 -5.83 -4.84
C PRO A 32 3.07 -7.00 -3.97
N GLU A 33 2.70 -8.09 -4.62
CA GLU A 33 2.58 -9.37 -3.90
C GLU A 33 3.96 -10.04 -3.87
N SER A 34 4.29 -10.69 -2.75
CA SER A 34 5.51 -11.50 -2.66
C SER A 34 5.42 -12.69 -3.63
N ASN A 35 6.35 -12.74 -4.58
CA ASN A 35 6.46 -13.78 -5.62
C ASN A 35 6.30 -15.19 -5.04
N GLY A 36 5.14 -15.80 -5.23
CA GLY A 36 4.86 -17.21 -4.89
C GLY A 36 4.57 -17.50 -3.42
N THR A 37 4.55 -16.50 -2.54
CA THR A 37 4.27 -16.71 -1.10
C THR A 37 2.78 -16.60 -0.80
N TRP A 38 2.03 -15.86 -1.61
CA TRP A 38 0.58 -15.74 -1.50
C TRP A 38 -0.14 -16.85 -2.27
N LYS A 39 -1.21 -17.38 -1.68
CA LYS A 39 -2.13 -18.33 -2.32
C LYS A 39 -3.55 -17.96 -1.92
N PHE A 40 -4.43 -17.85 -2.90
CA PHE A 40 -5.84 -17.61 -2.65
C PHE A 40 -6.42 -18.69 -1.70
N PRO A 41 -7.22 -18.32 -0.68
CA PRO A 41 -7.75 -16.99 -0.34
C PRO A 41 -7.02 -16.30 0.84
N GLY A 42 -5.70 -16.41 0.92
CA GLY A 42 -4.92 -15.78 1.98
C GLY A 42 -5.03 -14.25 2.00
N ILE A 43 -4.80 -13.64 3.16
CA ILE A 43 -4.94 -12.19 3.35
C ILE A 43 -3.82 -11.32 2.76
N GLY A 44 -2.66 -11.90 2.43
CA GLY A 44 -1.50 -11.12 2.01
C GLY A 44 -0.70 -10.53 3.19
N GLU A 45 0.14 -9.53 2.91
CA GLU A 45 0.92 -8.81 3.92
C GLU A 45 1.15 -7.37 3.46
N PHE A 46 1.22 -6.43 4.42
CA PHE A 46 1.60 -5.05 4.15
C PHE A 46 3.02 -4.98 3.54
N GLN A 47 3.24 -4.14 2.52
CA GLN A 47 4.54 -4.01 1.82
C GLN A 47 5.22 -2.67 2.08
N CYS A 48 4.99 -2.10 3.24
CA CYS A 48 5.36 -0.73 3.59
C CYS A 48 6.53 -0.66 4.58
N TYR A 49 7.38 -1.69 4.57
CA TYR A 49 8.48 -1.85 5.52
C TYR A 49 9.82 -1.27 5.05
N ASP A 50 9.89 -0.73 3.83
CA ASP A 50 11.11 -0.08 3.37
C ASP A 50 11.38 1.20 4.18
N LYS A 51 12.66 1.59 4.20
CA LYS A 51 13.14 2.71 5.02
C LYS A 51 12.46 4.04 4.71
N TYR A 52 12.03 4.29 3.48
CA TYR A 52 11.40 5.55 3.09
C TYR A 52 9.94 5.58 3.53
N MET A 53 9.21 4.49 3.35
CA MET A 53 7.83 4.37 3.82
C MET A 53 7.74 4.43 5.34
N ARG A 54 8.69 3.80 6.05
CA ARG A 54 8.77 3.90 7.52
C ARG A 54 9.05 5.33 7.98
N ALA A 55 9.99 6.04 7.34
CA ALA A 55 10.25 7.44 7.66
C ALA A 55 9.03 8.34 7.39
N SER A 56 8.29 8.07 6.31
CA SER A 56 7.04 8.77 6.00
C SER A 56 5.98 8.54 7.09
N LEU A 57 5.82 7.29 7.54
CA LEU A 57 4.92 6.95 8.64
C LEU A 57 5.32 7.63 9.94
N GLU A 58 6.62 7.65 10.26
CA GLU A 58 7.15 8.33 11.44
C GLU A 58 6.81 9.82 11.41
N ALA A 59 7.11 10.51 10.30
CA ALA A 59 6.76 11.92 10.12
C ALA A 59 5.25 12.17 10.23
N ALA A 60 4.41 11.31 9.63
CA ALA A 60 2.95 11.41 9.75
C ALA A 60 2.48 11.22 11.19
N SER A 61 3.11 10.29 11.93
CA SER A 61 2.80 10.04 13.34
C SER A 61 3.16 11.21 14.25
N GLU A 62 4.27 11.89 13.98
CA GLU A 62 4.68 13.10 14.68
C GLU A 62 3.70 14.24 14.43
N ALA A 63 3.27 14.43 13.18
CA ALA A 63 2.34 15.50 12.79
C ALA A 63 0.98 15.40 13.50
N ILE A 64 0.53 14.19 13.82
CA ILE A 64 -0.73 13.95 14.55
C ILE A 64 -0.54 13.84 16.07
N GLY A 65 0.68 14.06 16.57
CA GLY A 65 1.02 14.00 18.00
C GLY A 65 1.03 12.58 18.57
N LYS A 66 1.20 11.57 17.72
CA LYS A 66 1.12 10.15 18.09
C LYS A 66 2.43 9.41 17.78
N HIS A 67 3.51 9.87 18.38
CA HIS A 67 4.89 9.40 18.13
C HIS A 67 5.11 7.88 18.21
N ASP A 68 4.31 7.16 19.00
CA ASP A 68 4.46 5.70 19.11
C ASP A 68 3.89 4.94 17.90
N TRP A 69 3.13 5.60 17.02
CA TRP A 69 2.45 4.98 15.88
C TRP A 69 3.39 4.74 14.69
N GLY A 70 4.46 5.54 14.57
CA GLY A 70 5.41 5.47 13.46
C GLY A 70 6.56 4.49 13.64
N LYS A 71 6.72 3.91 14.84
CA LYS A 71 7.91 3.14 15.21
C LYS A 71 7.95 1.74 14.59
N ALA A 72 6.79 1.13 14.36
CA ALA A 72 6.68 -0.22 13.82
C ALA A 72 5.36 -0.43 13.04
N GLY A 73 5.36 -1.42 12.14
CA GLY A 73 4.15 -1.83 11.44
C GLY A 73 3.18 -2.63 12.32
N PRO A 74 1.97 -2.92 11.84
CA PRO A 74 0.99 -3.74 12.57
C PRO A 74 1.58 -5.12 12.87
N HIS A 75 1.81 -5.41 14.16
CA HIS A 75 2.45 -6.64 14.61
C HIS A 75 1.51 -7.87 14.58
N ASP A 76 0.21 -7.65 14.43
CA ASP A 76 -0.84 -8.66 14.51
C ASP A 76 -1.58 -8.86 13.17
N SER A 77 -1.01 -8.37 12.06
CA SER A 77 -1.56 -8.50 10.71
C SER A 77 -1.43 -9.90 10.11
N GLY A 78 -0.66 -10.80 10.74
CA GLY A 78 -0.46 -12.15 10.23
C GLY A 78 0.44 -12.22 9.00
N HIS A 79 0.32 -13.31 8.23
CA HIS A 79 1.16 -13.62 7.08
C HIS A 79 0.34 -14.03 5.85
N TYR A 80 0.97 -13.99 4.66
CA TYR A 80 0.33 -14.14 3.33
C TYR A 80 -0.77 -15.19 3.18
N LYS A 81 -0.66 -16.35 3.84
CA LYS A 81 -1.55 -17.50 3.64
C LYS A 81 -2.65 -17.65 4.70
N GLN A 82 -2.65 -16.81 5.73
CA GLN A 82 -3.63 -16.89 6.82
C GLN A 82 -5.00 -16.38 6.37
N PHE A 83 -6.04 -16.86 7.03
CA PHE A 83 -7.39 -16.33 6.88
C PHE A 83 -7.59 -15.12 7.79
N PRO A 84 -8.50 -14.18 7.44
CA PRO A 84 -8.76 -13.00 8.26
C PRO A 84 -9.06 -13.32 9.73
N LYS A 85 -9.83 -14.39 9.97
CA LYS A 85 -10.23 -14.87 11.31
C LYS A 85 -9.07 -15.39 12.18
N GLU A 86 -7.90 -15.64 11.58
CA GLU A 86 -6.72 -16.17 12.26
C GLU A 86 -5.76 -15.08 12.69
N THR A 87 -6.11 -13.81 12.45
CA THR A 87 -5.27 -12.64 12.76
C THR A 87 -5.95 -11.71 13.75
N GLY A 88 -5.15 -11.12 14.65
CA GLY A 88 -5.64 -10.09 15.57
C GLY A 88 -6.09 -8.84 14.83
N PHE A 89 -5.44 -8.52 13.70
CA PHE A 89 -5.75 -7.35 12.90
C PHE A 89 -7.01 -7.48 12.05
N PHE A 90 -7.23 -8.57 11.30
CA PHE A 90 -8.31 -8.65 10.30
C PHE A 90 -9.58 -9.38 10.77
N GLN A 91 -9.60 -9.93 11.99
CA GLN A 91 -10.80 -10.58 12.51
C GLN A 91 -11.96 -9.59 12.70
N ARG A 92 -13.18 -10.11 12.90
CA ARG A 92 -14.42 -9.32 12.95
C ARG A 92 -14.33 -8.15 13.93
N ASP A 93 -13.71 -8.33 15.09
CA ASP A 93 -13.49 -7.26 16.09
C ASP A 93 -12.00 -7.00 16.32
N GLY A 94 -11.25 -7.11 15.22
CA GLY A 94 -9.81 -6.98 15.20
C GLY A 94 -9.34 -5.54 15.33
N ALA A 95 -8.03 -5.43 15.43
CA ALA A 95 -7.29 -4.20 15.64
C ALA A 95 -7.69 -3.10 14.63
N TRP A 96 -7.98 -3.47 13.38
CA TRP A 96 -8.41 -2.57 12.30
C TRP A 96 -9.62 -1.66 12.62
N LYS A 97 -10.48 -2.06 13.57
CA LYS A 97 -11.65 -1.26 13.99
C LYS A 97 -11.32 -0.16 14.99
N TYR A 98 -10.26 -0.34 15.77
CA TYR A 98 -9.90 0.59 16.83
C TYR A 98 -8.83 1.55 16.30
N ARG A 99 -8.90 2.83 16.67
CA ARG A 99 -7.90 3.83 16.28
C ARG A 99 -6.76 3.83 17.31
N THR A 100 -5.94 2.79 17.30
CA THR A 100 -4.79 2.61 18.22
C THR A 100 -3.46 2.68 17.46
N PRO A 101 -2.32 2.88 18.15
CA PRO A 101 -1.01 3.05 17.53
C PRO A 101 -0.62 2.12 16.41
N SER A 102 -1.00 0.85 16.52
CA SER A 102 -0.61 -0.20 15.60
C SER A 102 -1.67 -0.49 14.52
N THR A 103 -2.78 0.26 14.46
CA THR A 103 -4.00 -0.24 13.80
C THR A 103 -4.66 0.70 12.81
N ASP A 104 -4.21 1.95 12.72
CA ASP A 104 -4.78 2.90 11.78
C ASP A 104 -4.27 2.63 10.37
N SER A 105 -4.99 1.82 9.59
CA SER A 105 -4.69 1.57 8.17
C SER A 105 -4.74 2.83 7.31
N SER A 106 -5.40 3.91 7.79
CA SER A 106 -5.53 5.16 7.05
C SER A 106 -4.23 5.96 6.95
N SER A 107 -3.31 5.81 7.91
CA SER A 107 -1.96 6.40 7.79
C SER A 107 -1.11 5.72 6.72
N TRP A 108 -1.41 4.45 6.41
CA TRP A 108 -0.72 3.68 5.37
C TRP A 108 -1.31 3.94 3.98
N SER A 109 -2.63 4.13 3.87
CA SER A 109 -3.28 4.52 2.60
C SER A 109 -3.07 6.00 2.24
N GLY A 110 -2.86 6.87 3.25
CA GLY A 110 -2.67 8.32 3.08
C GLY A 110 -1.33 8.73 2.47
N THR A 111 -0.39 7.81 2.27
CA THR A 111 0.93 8.08 1.65
C THR A 111 0.85 8.52 0.17
N TRP A 112 -0.35 8.55 -0.42
CA TRP A 112 -0.57 8.82 -1.84
C TRP A 112 -1.53 9.98 -2.12
N GLU A 113 -2.02 10.68 -1.09
CA GLU A 113 -2.70 11.96 -1.26
C GLU A 113 -1.65 13.10 -1.28
N LEU A 114 -1.03 13.30 -2.44
CA LEU A 114 -0.34 14.54 -2.82
C LEU A 114 -0.94 15.08 -4.12
#